data_AF-A0A0A7FU62-F1
#
_entry.id   AF-A0A0A7FU62-F1
#
_cell.length_a   1.000
_cell.length_b   1.000
_cell.length_c   1.000
_cell.angle_alpha   90.00
_cell.angle_beta   90.00
_cell.angle_gamma   90.00
#
_symmetry.space_group_name_H-M   'P 1'
#
loop_
_entity.id
_entity.type
_entity.pdbx_description
1 polymer ?
#
loop_
_entity_poly.entity_id
_entity_poly.type
_entity_poly.pdbx_seq_one_letter_code
_entity_poly.pdbx_strand_id
1 'polypeptide(L)'
;MIQVFCNRRGSGKTKRLIQLANDHLDNVKGVSVYIDDDSRYVRQLDRKIRFVSTEDFNINNCNSLYGLLCGIISANYDIENIYIDGLLSIVSCNLEETYQLFTKLKFLSNKYRVNLFININHEEEIPEFIKHYVA
;
A
#
# COMPACT_ATOMS: atom_id res chain seq x y z
N MET A 1 5.49 -7.27 7.77
CA MET A 1 5.76 -7.97 6.49
C MET A 1 5.52 -7.02 5.32
N ILE A 2 6.18 -7.21 4.17
CA ILE A 2 5.83 -6.50 2.92
C ILE A 2 5.50 -7.55 1.86
N GLN A 3 4.35 -7.39 1.20
CA GLN A 3 3.90 -8.25 0.11
C GLN A 3 3.47 -7.37 -1.06
N VAL A 4 3.97 -7.69 -2.25
CA VAL A 4 3.75 -6.92 -3.48
C VAL A 4 3.00 -7.78 -4.50
N PHE A 5 1.94 -7.22 -5.06
CA PHE A 5 1.19 -7.81 -6.16
C PHE A 5 1.47 -7.03 -7.45
N CYS A 6 2.26 -7.62 -8.34
CA CYS A 6 2.59 -7.04 -9.62
C CYS A 6 1.80 -7.69 -10.75
N ASN A 7 1.14 -6.88 -11.57
CA ASN A 7 0.51 -7.33 -12.82
C ASN A 7 0.21 -6.11 -13.72
N ARG A 8 -0.17 -6.36 -14.97
CA ARG A 8 -0.65 -5.31 -15.90
C ARG A 8 -1.90 -4.60 -15.38
N ARG A 9 -2.13 -3.36 -15.82
CA ARG A 9 -3.38 -2.63 -15.53
C ARG A 9 -4.58 -3.42 -16.05
N GLY A 10 -5.69 -3.44 -15.32
CA GLY A 10 -6.91 -4.19 -15.70
C GLY A 10 -6.92 -5.68 -15.34
N SER A 11 -5.85 -6.23 -14.77
CA SER A 11 -5.78 -7.64 -14.31
C SER A 11 -6.62 -7.99 -13.06
N GLY A 12 -7.35 -7.02 -12.51
CA GLY A 12 -8.19 -7.21 -11.31
C GLY A 12 -7.46 -7.11 -9.98
N LYS A 13 -6.22 -6.56 -9.94
CA LYS A 13 -5.44 -6.37 -8.70
C LYS A 13 -6.20 -5.61 -7.60
N THR A 14 -6.86 -4.50 -7.95
CA THR A 14 -7.68 -3.71 -7.01
C THR A 14 -8.74 -4.57 -6.32
N LYS A 15 -9.53 -5.31 -7.11
CA LYS A 15 -10.56 -6.21 -6.57
C LYS A 15 -9.96 -7.28 -5.65
N ARG A 16 -8.81 -7.85 -6.02
CA ARG A 16 -8.10 -8.85 -5.19
C ARG A 16 -7.57 -8.25 -3.90
N LEU A 17 -7.01 -7.04 -3.94
CA LEU A 17 -6.49 -6.37 -2.74
C LEU A 17 -7.62 -5.96 -1.79
N ILE A 18 -8.76 -5.51 -2.32
CA ILE A 18 -9.97 -5.24 -1.53
C ILE A 18 -10.48 -6.53 -0.88
N GLN A 19 -10.57 -7.61 -1.66
CA GLN A 19 -10.98 -8.92 -1.13
C GLN A 19 -10.04 -9.36 0.00
N LEU A 20 -8.73 -9.29 -0.22
CA LEU A 20 -7.72 -9.60 0.79
C LEU A 20 -7.90 -8.75 2.06
N ALA A 21 -8.15 -7.45 1.90
CA ALA A 21 -8.35 -6.55 3.02
C ALA A 21 -9.60 -6.89 3.83
N ASN A 22 -10.69 -7.23 3.15
CA ASN A 22 -11.93 -7.68 3.79
C ASN A 22 -11.74 -9.04 4.50
N ASP A 23 -11.11 -10.01 3.85
CA ASP A 23 -10.88 -11.35 4.40
C ASP A 23 -9.97 -11.31 5.65
N HIS A 24 -9.01 -10.39 5.70
CA HIS A 24 -8.15 -10.22 6.86
C HIS A 24 -8.89 -9.69 8.10
N LEU A 25 -10.06 -9.06 7.95
CA LEU A 25 -10.80 -8.52 9.10
C LEU A 25 -11.24 -9.60 10.10
N ASP A 26 -11.40 -10.84 9.65
CA ASP A 26 -11.81 -11.94 10.53
C ASP A 26 -10.70 -12.31 11.53
N ASN A 27 -9.45 -11.98 11.22
CA ASN A 27 -8.28 -12.37 12.00
C ASN A 27 -7.45 -11.18 12.52
N VAL A 28 -7.67 -9.98 11.99
CA VAL A 28 -6.96 -8.77 12.41
C VAL A 28 -7.32 -8.41 13.85
N LYS A 29 -6.32 -8.08 14.66
CA LYS A 29 -6.52 -7.60 16.04
C LYS A 29 -6.43 -6.09 16.13
N GLY A 30 -5.67 -5.48 15.23
CA GLY A 30 -5.49 -4.05 15.11
C GLY A 30 -6.35 -3.39 14.02
N VAL A 31 -5.91 -2.22 13.60
CA VAL A 31 -6.58 -1.39 12.60
C VAL A 31 -6.05 -1.69 11.21
N SER A 32 -6.96 -1.76 10.24
CA SER A 32 -6.64 -1.88 8.82
C SER A 32 -6.86 -0.54 8.11
N VAL A 33 -5.89 -0.12 7.31
CA VAL A 33 -5.94 1.11 6.50
C VAL A 33 -5.78 0.77 5.04
N TYR A 34 -6.63 1.31 4.18
CA TYR A 34 -6.56 1.18 2.73
C TYR A 34 -6.27 2.54 2.11
N ILE A 35 -5.22 2.63 1.31
CA ILE A 35 -4.72 3.84 0.66
C ILE A 35 -4.87 3.68 -0.85
N ASP A 36 -5.50 4.66 -1.50
CA ASP A 36 -5.74 4.68 -2.95
C ASP A 36 -5.77 6.13 -3.46
N ASP A 37 -5.47 6.35 -4.73
CA ASP A 37 -5.73 7.62 -5.43
C ASP A 37 -7.17 7.68 -5.97
N ASP A 38 -7.90 6.57 -5.94
CA ASP A 38 -9.21 6.44 -6.53
C ASP A 38 -10.27 5.94 -5.53
N SER A 39 -11.29 6.76 -5.30
CA SER A 39 -12.38 6.42 -4.38
C SER A 39 -13.49 5.55 -4.99
N ARG A 40 -13.42 5.19 -6.28
CA ARG A 40 -14.49 4.45 -6.98
C ARG A 40 -14.82 3.11 -6.31
N TYR A 41 -13.83 2.43 -5.75
CA TYR A 41 -13.98 1.09 -5.19
C TYR A 41 -14.18 1.07 -3.66
N VAL A 42 -14.21 2.22 -3.00
CA VAL A 42 -14.38 2.33 -1.54
C VAL A 42 -15.66 1.64 -1.06
N ARG A 43 -16.72 1.63 -1.87
CA ARG A 43 -17.98 0.95 -1.53
C ARG A 43 -17.86 -0.57 -1.39
N GLN A 44 -16.77 -1.17 -1.88
CA GLN A 44 -16.50 -2.61 -1.76
C GLN A 44 -15.63 -2.94 -0.54
N LEU A 45 -15.07 -1.93 0.14
CA LEU A 45 -14.36 -2.12 1.40
C LEU A 45 -15.36 -2.23 2.55
N ASP A 46 -15.09 -3.16 3.46
CA ASP A 46 -15.79 -3.21 4.73
C ASP A 46 -15.55 -1.91 5.51
N ARG A 47 -16.60 -1.43 6.19
CA ARG A 47 -16.60 -0.15 6.90
C ARG A 47 -15.59 -0.07 8.05
N LYS A 48 -15.11 -1.20 8.55
CA LYS A 48 -14.05 -1.27 9.57
C LYS A 48 -12.67 -0.92 9.02
N ILE A 49 -12.48 -0.99 7.70
CA ILE A 49 -11.23 -0.62 7.05
C ILE A 49 -11.25 0.89 6.81
N ARG A 50 -10.24 1.59 7.33
CA ARG A 50 -10.13 3.03 7.15
C ARG A 50 -9.59 3.33 5.76
N PHE A 51 -10.38 4.03 4.95
CA PHE A 51 -9.93 4.53 3.66
C PHE A 51 -9.16 5.85 3.80
N VAL A 52 -8.09 6.02 3.02
CA VAL A 52 -7.31 7.25 2.89
C VAL A 52 -7.10 7.53 1.40
N SER A 53 -7.66 8.64 0.91
CA SER A 53 -7.44 9.14 -0.45
C SER A 53 -6.11 9.87 -0.53
N THR A 54 -5.22 9.52 -1.46
CA THR A 54 -4.01 10.29 -1.74
C THR A 54 -4.28 11.53 -2.60
N GLU A 55 -5.38 11.53 -3.35
CA GLU A 55 -5.84 12.67 -4.15
C GLU A 55 -6.21 13.87 -3.26
N ASP A 56 -6.89 13.63 -2.14
CA ASP A 56 -7.33 14.66 -1.19
C ASP A 56 -6.17 15.48 -0.59
N PHE A 57 -4.97 14.88 -0.55
CA PHE A 57 -3.77 15.48 0.04
C PHE A 57 -2.69 15.81 -1.00
N ASN A 58 -2.98 15.68 -2.30
CA ASN A 58 -2.02 15.90 -3.39
C ASN A 58 -0.69 15.12 -3.22
N ILE A 59 -0.78 13.88 -2.73
CA ILE A 59 0.39 13.01 -2.56
C ILE A 59 0.79 12.44 -3.92
N ASN A 60 1.96 12.83 -4.43
CA ASN A 60 2.38 12.52 -5.80
C ASN A 60 3.84 12.07 -5.95
N ASN A 61 4.58 11.96 -4.85
CA ASN A 61 5.99 11.55 -4.85
C ASN A 61 6.35 10.64 -3.67
N CYS A 62 7.43 9.88 -3.79
CA CYS A 62 7.86 8.89 -2.80
C CYS A 62 8.05 9.47 -1.39
N ASN A 63 8.56 10.70 -1.25
CA ASN A 63 8.77 11.32 0.06
C ASN A 63 7.46 11.72 0.72
N SER A 64 6.52 12.28 -0.05
CA SER A 64 5.18 12.62 0.45
C SER A 64 4.39 11.39 0.89
N LEU A 65 4.44 10.28 0.13
CA LEU A 65 3.82 9.01 0.51
C LEU A 65 4.46 8.43 1.78
N TYR A 66 5.79 8.46 1.87
CA TYR A 66 6.48 8.04 3.08
C TYR A 66 6.08 8.88 4.30
N GLY A 67 5.95 10.21 4.13
CA GLY A 67 5.46 11.11 5.17
C GLY A 67 4.04 10.77 5.61
N LEU A 68 3.13 10.48 4.67
CA LEU A 68 1.76 10.05 4.95
C LEU A 68 1.75 8.76 5.78
N LEU A 69 2.53 7.75 5.39
CA LEU A 69 2.64 6.49 6.14
C LEU A 69 3.19 6.70 7.56
N CYS A 70 4.22 7.54 7.71
CA CYS A 70 4.73 7.92 9.02
C CYS A 70 3.65 8.58 9.89
N GLY A 71 2.86 9.49 9.31
CA GLY A 71 1.77 10.17 10.01
C GLY A 71 0.63 9.24 10.40
N ILE A 72 0.23 8.33 9.51
CA ILE A 72 -0.81 7.32 9.76
C ILE A 72 -0.39 6.42 10.94
N ILE A 73 0.83 5.89 10.90
CA ILE A 73 1.36 4.99 11.93
C ILE A 73 1.57 5.73 13.26
N SER A 74 2.11 6.96 13.24
CA SER A 74 2.38 7.71 14.47
C SER A 74 1.12 8.20 15.17
N ALA A 75 0.04 8.41 14.42
CA ALA A 75 -1.26 8.77 14.96
C ALA A 75 -2.01 7.56 15.57
N ASN A 76 -1.71 6.34 15.13
CA ASN A 76 -2.32 5.14 15.67
C ASN A 76 -1.35 3.93 15.60
N TYR A 77 -0.78 3.58 16.75
CA TYR A 77 0.14 2.45 16.88
C TYR A 77 -0.55 1.08 16.88
N ASP A 78 -1.88 1.02 16.92
CA ASP A 78 -2.66 -0.22 16.79
C ASP A 78 -2.88 -0.61 15.32
N ILE A 79 -2.33 0.13 14.35
CA ILE A 79 -2.39 -0.26 12.94
C ILE A 79 -1.63 -1.56 12.74
N GLU A 80 -2.30 -2.54 12.16
CA GLU A 80 -1.74 -3.86 11.86
C GLU A 80 -1.52 -4.04 10.37
N ASN A 81 -2.47 -3.63 9.53
CA ASN A 81 -2.42 -3.82 8.08
C ASN A 81 -2.59 -2.49 7.35
N ILE A 82 -1.73 -2.24 6.36
CA ILE A 82 -1.84 -1.14 5.41
C ILE A 82 -1.86 -1.73 3.99
N TYR A 83 -2.90 -1.42 3.25
CA TYR A 83 -3.08 -1.78 1.85
C TYR A 83 -2.84 -0.53 1.00
N ILE A 84 -1.98 -0.61 -0.01
CA ILE A 84 -1.66 0.49 -0.92
C ILE A 84 -2.02 0.02 -2.33
N ASP A 85 -3.11 0.53 -2.88
CA ASP A 85 -3.47 0.23 -4.27
C ASP A 85 -2.77 1.19 -5.24
N GLY A 86 -2.21 0.65 -6.32
CA GLY A 86 -1.58 1.45 -7.36
C GLY A 86 -0.39 2.31 -6.89
N LEU A 87 0.61 1.74 -6.20
CA LEU A 87 1.76 2.52 -5.71
C LEU A 87 2.40 3.41 -6.79
N LEU A 88 2.71 2.85 -7.97
CA LEU A 88 3.30 3.60 -9.09
C LEU A 88 2.29 4.51 -9.83
N SER A 89 1.01 4.41 -9.50
CA SER A 89 -0.03 5.34 -9.95
C SER A 89 -0.12 6.55 -9.00
N ILE A 90 0.02 6.31 -7.69
CA ILE A 90 0.07 7.35 -6.65
C ILE A 90 1.35 8.18 -6.75
N VAL A 91 2.53 7.54 -6.88
CA VAL A 91 3.81 8.25 -6.86
C VAL A 91 4.58 8.12 -8.17
N SER A 92 5.05 9.26 -8.67
CA SER A 92 6.04 9.30 -9.75
C SER A 92 7.44 9.19 -9.14
N CYS A 93 8.09 8.04 -9.31
CA CYS A 93 9.44 7.81 -8.79
C CYS A 93 10.32 7.13 -9.84
N ASN A 94 11.60 7.50 -9.87
CA ASN A 94 12.60 6.75 -10.61
C ASN A 94 13.00 5.46 -9.86
N LEU A 95 13.85 4.65 -10.49
CA LEU A 95 14.28 3.35 -9.94
C LEU A 95 14.97 3.49 -8.56
N GLU A 96 15.83 4.49 -8.42
CA GLU A 96 16.58 4.76 -7.18
C GLU A 96 15.64 5.24 -6.07
N GLU A 97 14.73 6.16 -6.36
CA GLU A 97 13.71 6.62 -5.43
C GLU A 97 12.79 5.48 -4.98
N THR A 98 12.42 4.58 -5.89
CA THR A 98 11.62 3.39 -5.58
C THR A 98 12.39 2.45 -4.65
N TYR A 99 13.68 2.21 -4.92
CA TYR A 99 14.53 1.41 -4.03
C TYR A 99 14.63 2.01 -2.62
N GLN A 100 14.85 3.32 -2.54
CA GLN A 100 14.90 4.04 -1.27
C GLN A 100 13.56 4.00 -0.53
N LEU A 101 12.44 4.11 -1.24
CA LEU A 101 11.11 3.96 -0.66
C LEU A 101 10.95 2.57 -0.05
N PHE A 102 11.23 1.49 -0.78
CA PHE A 102 11.12 0.12 -0.25
C PHE A 102 12.03 -0.13 0.95
N THR A 103 13.22 0.46 0.98
CA THR A 103 14.12 0.41 2.14
C THR A 103 13.48 1.06 3.36
N LYS A 104 12.87 2.24 3.19
CA LYS A 104 12.13 2.95 4.25
C LYS A 104 10.88 2.18 4.70
N LEU A 105 10.14 1.59 3.76
CA LEU A 105 8.97 0.76 4.06
C LEU A 105 9.35 -0.48 4.88
N LYS A 106 10.47 -1.13 4.55
CA LYS A 106 10.99 -2.28 5.31
C LYS A 106 11.33 -1.90 6.74
N PHE A 107 11.97 -0.74 6.93
CA PHE A 107 12.22 -0.19 8.25
C PHE A 107 10.91 0.04 9.03
N LEU A 108 9.91 0.71 8.45
CA LEU A 108 8.62 0.94 9.09
C LEU A 108 7.92 -0.36 9.46
N SER A 109 7.85 -1.30 8.51
CA SER A 109 7.22 -2.61 8.71
C SER A 109 7.83 -3.38 9.86
N ASN A 110 9.15 -3.40 9.99
CA ASN A 110 9.84 -4.10 11.06
C ASN A 110 9.71 -3.38 12.41
N LYS A 111 9.89 -2.06 12.42
CA LYS A 111 9.89 -1.26 13.65
C LYS A 111 8.52 -1.23 14.31
N TYR A 112 7.47 -1.04 13.51
CA TYR A 112 6.10 -0.89 14.01
C TYR A 112 5.26 -2.15 13.85
N ARG A 113 5.85 -3.24 13.35
CA ARG A 113 5.19 -4.53 13.11
C ARG A 113 3.94 -4.42 12.22
N VAL A 114 3.94 -3.45 11.30
CA VAL A 114 2.86 -3.26 10.33
C VAL A 114 3.06 -4.17 9.11
N ASN A 115 1.99 -4.75 8.61
CA ASN A 115 1.96 -5.47 7.34
C ASN A 115 1.60 -4.51 6.21
N LEU A 116 2.40 -4.54 5.15
CA LEU A 116 2.20 -3.72 3.96
C LEU A 116 1.83 -4.63 2.79
N PHE A 117 0.68 -4.39 2.19
CA PHE A 117 0.20 -5.08 1.00
C PHE A 117 0.09 -4.07 -0.14
N ILE A 118 0.86 -4.24 -1.21
CA ILE A 118 1.08 -3.19 -2.20
C ILE A 118 0.76 -3.72 -3.60
N ASN A 119 -0.18 -3.08 -4.29
CA ASN A 119 -0.35 -3.31 -5.72
C ASN A 119 0.61 -2.42 -6.50
N ILE A 120 1.30 -3.04 -7.47
CA ILE A 120 2.12 -2.33 -8.45
C ILE A 120 1.58 -2.65 -9.84
N ASN A 121 1.24 -1.60 -10.58
CA ASN A 121 0.99 -1.69 -12.02
C ASN A 121 2.34 -1.72 -12.73
N HIS A 122 2.60 -2.78 -13.49
CA HIS A 122 3.84 -2.91 -14.24
C HIS A 122 3.54 -3.40 -15.66
N GLU A 123 4.12 -2.74 -16.66
CA GLU A 123 4.00 -3.11 -18.08
C GLU A 123 5.28 -3.80 -18.61
N GLU A 124 6.44 -3.51 -18.00
CA GLU A 124 7.77 -4.03 -18.40
C GLU A 124 8.29 -5.13 -17.43
N GLU A 125 9.61 -5.25 -17.23
CA GLU A 125 10.22 -6.10 -16.21
C GLU A 125 10.36 -5.42 -14.83
N ILE A 126 9.83 -6.04 -13.77
CA ILE A 126 9.85 -5.48 -12.41
C ILE A 126 11.30 -5.44 -11.89
N PRO A 127 11.73 -4.34 -11.22
CA PRO A 127 13.05 -4.26 -10.61
C PRO A 127 13.38 -5.44 -9.69
N GLU A 128 14.62 -5.93 -9.76
CA GLU A 128 15.05 -7.13 -9.03
C GLU A 128 14.84 -7.02 -7.51
N PHE A 129 15.05 -5.83 -6.93
CA PHE A 129 14.83 -5.61 -5.51
C PHE A 129 13.35 -5.75 -5.09
N ILE A 130 12.39 -5.54 -6.01
CA ILE A 130 10.97 -5.74 -5.73
C ILE A 130 10.61 -7.22 -5.81
N LYS A 131 11.30 -8.02 -6.65
CA LYS A 131 11.05 -9.46 -6.81
C LYS A 131 11.12 -10.21 -5.48
N HIS A 132 11.92 -9.74 -4.50
CA HIS A 132 11.98 -10.30 -3.14
C HIS A 132 10.68 -10.16 -2.31
N TYR A 133 9.77 -9.28 -2.72
CA TYR A 133 8.50 -9.04 -2.02
C TYR A 133 7.29 -9.55 -2.80
N VAL A 134 7.48 -10.07 -4.01
CA VAL A 134 6.37 -10.52 -4.87
C VAL A 134 5.74 -11.79 -4.28
N ALA A 135 4.41 -11.77 -4.23
CA ALA A 135 3.58 -12.91 -3.82
C ALA A 135 3.51 -14.02 -4.87
#